data_AF-A0A5B7HUG2-F1
#
_entry.id   AF-A0A5B7HUG2-F1
#
_cell.length_a   1.000
_cell.length_b   1.000
_cell.length_c   1.000
_cell.angle_alpha   90.00
_cell.angle_beta   90.00
_cell.angle_gamma   90.00
#
_symmetry.space_group_name_H-M   'P 1'
#
loop_
_entity.id
_entity.type
_entity.pdbx_description
1 polymer ?
#
loop_
_entity_poly.entity_id
_entity_poly.type
_entity_poly.pdbx_seq_one_letter_code
_entity_poly.pdbx_strand_id
1 'polypeptide(L)'
;MYLCFHRSSHTDAKKNIQYEILDKFTEEDGSTPLYVTRGFVAPTPCGWPIPHDAPYKAQLDRLIVAIMEAGLYDQWTAELMRETKLRSQRRQRQSYAGGHEGQVEQTARKEDYLPTLTINHTQGAFILLMLGLVFNTLVFSSEMLCKT
;
A
#
# COMPACT_ATOMS: atom_id res chain seq x y z
N MET A 1 31.88 15.42 -16.58
CA MET A 1 30.51 15.56 -16.05
C MET A 1 30.08 14.19 -15.53
N TYR A 2 30.19 13.97 -14.22
CA TYR A 2 29.89 12.67 -13.60
C TYR A 2 28.38 12.60 -13.33
N LEU A 3 27.65 11.88 -14.18
CA LEU A 3 26.28 11.49 -13.88
C LEU A 3 26.33 10.40 -12.81
N CYS A 4 26.00 10.78 -11.58
CA CYS A 4 25.71 9.86 -10.49
C CYS A 4 24.46 9.06 -10.90
N PHE A 5 24.67 7.86 -11.42
CA PHE A 5 23.61 6.95 -11.83
C PHE A 5 22.94 6.42 -10.56
N HIS A 6 21.90 7.14 -10.10
CA HIS A 6 21.03 6.63 -9.06
C HIS A 6 20.45 5.30 -9.54
N ARG A 7 20.68 4.27 -8.75
CA ARG A 7 20.44 2.84 -9.03
C ARG A 7 18.94 2.56 -9.09
N SER A 8 18.31 2.92 -10.19
CA SER A 8 16.97 2.50 -10.55
C SER A 8 16.85 2.56 -12.07
N SER A 9 17.38 1.53 -12.74
CA SER A 9 17.06 1.29 -14.14
C SER A 9 15.55 1.09 -14.24
N HIS A 10 14.87 1.99 -14.94
CA HIS A 10 13.42 2.02 -15.11
C HIS A 10 12.93 0.76 -15.85
N THR A 11 12.75 -0.34 -15.14
CA THR A 11 12.01 -1.51 -15.60
C THR A 11 10.64 -1.45 -14.95
N ASP A 12 9.61 -1.19 -15.76
CA ASP A 12 8.19 -1.19 -15.41
C ASP A 12 7.85 -0.48 -14.08
N ALA A 13 7.43 0.79 -14.18
CA ALA A 13 7.05 1.62 -13.03
C ALA A 13 6.07 0.92 -12.08
N LYS A 14 5.17 0.07 -12.59
CA LYS A 14 4.23 -0.69 -11.77
C LYS A 14 4.96 -1.73 -10.91
N LYS A 15 5.84 -2.54 -11.51
CA LYS A 15 6.62 -3.55 -10.79
C LYS A 15 7.56 -2.91 -9.77
N ASN A 16 8.13 -1.75 -10.09
CA ASN A 16 8.96 -1.00 -9.14
C ASN A 16 8.17 -0.50 -7.93
N ILE A 17 6.99 0.09 -8.15
CA ILE A 17 6.12 0.53 -7.05
C ILE A 17 5.68 -0.68 -6.21
N GLN A 18 5.30 -1.79 -6.86
CA GLN A 18 4.97 -3.02 -6.15
C GLN A 18 6.15 -3.51 -5.30
N TYR A 19 7.36 -3.52 -5.85
CA TYR A 19 8.56 -3.87 -5.10
C TYR A 19 8.75 -2.98 -3.86
N GLU A 20 8.63 -1.66 -3.99
CA GLU A 20 8.75 -0.75 -2.85
C GLU A 20 7.66 -0.95 -1.81
N ILE A 21 6.44 -1.23 -2.26
CA ILE A 21 5.32 -1.57 -1.37
C ILE A 21 5.65 -2.84 -0.58
N LEU A 22 6.11 -3.89 -1.26
CA LEU A 22 6.48 -5.15 -0.63
C LEU A 22 7.66 -5.01 0.33
N ASP A 23 8.66 -4.17 0.01
CA ASP A 23 9.84 -3.98 0.87
C ASP A 23 9.50 -3.19 2.14
N LYS A 24 8.70 -2.12 2.02
CA LYS A 24 8.49 -1.14 3.10
C LYS A 24 7.18 -1.31 3.87
N PHE A 25 6.16 -1.91 3.27
CA PHE A 25 4.79 -1.96 3.81
C PHE A 25 4.28 -3.39 4.04
N THR A 26 5.12 -4.42 3.90
CA THR A 26 4.73 -5.76 4.33
C THR A 26 4.81 -5.83 5.85
N GLU A 27 3.71 -6.17 6.52
CA GLU A 27 3.65 -6.34 7.97
C GLU A 27 4.11 -7.75 8.40
N GLU A 28 4.22 -7.97 9.71
CA GLU A 28 4.69 -9.26 10.27
C GLU A 28 3.81 -10.45 9.88
N ASP A 29 2.50 -10.20 9.79
CA ASP A 29 1.47 -11.15 9.38
C ASP A 29 1.53 -11.46 7.88
N GLY A 30 2.36 -10.74 7.12
CA GLY A 30 2.50 -10.88 5.68
C GLY A 30 1.38 -10.20 4.88
N SER A 31 0.52 -9.42 5.56
CA SER A 31 -0.40 -8.45 4.97
C SER A 31 0.37 -7.29 4.34
N THR A 32 -0.16 -6.77 3.25
CA THR A 32 0.37 -5.57 2.58
C THR A 32 -0.82 -4.61 2.44
N PRO A 33 -0.99 -3.62 3.33
CA PRO A 33 -2.18 -2.77 3.38
C PRO A 33 -2.29 -1.84 2.16
N LEU A 34 -1.17 -1.68 1.44
CA LEU A 34 -1.09 -0.85 0.25
C LEU A 34 -1.11 -1.74 -1.00
N TYR A 35 -2.01 -1.45 -1.94
CA TYR A 35 -2.09 -2.14 -3.22
C TYR A 35 -2.20 -1.13 -4.36
N VAL A 36 -1.67 -1.49 -5.54
CA VAL A 36 -1.71 -0.61 -6.71
C VAL A 36 -3.06 -0.76 -7.40
N THR A 37 -3.94 0.23 -7.25
CA THR A 37 -5.34 0.24 -7.76
C THR A 37 -5.47 0.45 -9.26
N ARG A 38 -4.58 1.24 -9.88
CA ARG A 38 -4.67 1.56 -11.32
C ARG A 38 -3.36 1.26 -12.04
N GLY A 39 -3.47 0.52 -13.14
CA GLY A 39 -2.40 0.35 -14.11
C GLY A 39 -2.04 1.69 -14.76
N PHE A 40 -0.77 1.86 -15.07
CA PHE A 40 -0.21 3.08 -15.64
C PHE A 40 -0.87 3.39 -17.00
N VAL A 41 -1.22 4.66 -17.26
CA VAL A 41 -2.05 5.09 -18.41
C VAL A 41 -1.30 5.00 -19.74
N ALA A 42 0.03 5.06 -19.73
CA ALA A 42 0.87 4.95 -20.92
C ALA A 42 2.12 4.10 -20.65
N PRO A 43 2.29 2.92 -21.27
CA PRO A 43 3.46 2.08 -21.01
C PRO A 43 4.73 2.85 -21.37
N THR A 44 5.59 3.12 -20.38
CA THR A 44 6.89 3.71 -20.64
C THR A 44 7.79 2.63 -21.24
N PRO A 45 8.26 2.77 -22.49
CA PRO A 45 9.18 1.81 -23.06
C PRO A 45 10.47 1.82 -22.25
N CYS A 46 10.84 0.68 -21.69
CA CYS A 46 12.15 0.47 -21.09
C CYS A 46 13.10 -0.09 -22.15
N GLY A 47 14.32 0.46 -22.23
CA GLY A 47 15.33 0.02 -23.17
C GLY A 47 16.72 0.21 -22.60
N TRP A 48 17.67 -0.57 -23.11
CA TRP A 48 19.08 -0.37 -22.78
C TRP A 48 19.68 0.73 -23.66
N PRO A 49 20.42 1.69 -23.10
CA PRO A 49 21.12 2.70 -23.88
C PRO A 49 22.31 2.03 -24.59
N ILE A 50 22.09 1.53 -25.80
CA ILE A 50 23.11 0.88 -26.62
C ILE A 50 23.55 1.88 -27.71
N PRO A 51 24.86 2.05 -27.97
CA PRO A 51 25.34 2.85 -29.09
C PRO A 51 24.73 2.37 -30.41
N HIS A 52 24.33 3.29 -31.28
CA HIS A 52 23.60 2.99 -32.51
C HIS A 52 24.32 1.95 -33.40
N ASP A 53 25.65 1.97 -33.42
CA ASP A 53 26.48 1.13 -34.30
C ASP A 53 27.18 -0.02 -33.55
N ALA A 54 26.64 -0.44 -32.40
CA ALA A 54 27.19 -1.56 -31.66
C ALA A 54 27.03 -2.88 -32.43
N PRO A 55 28.12 -3.60 -32.77
CA PRO A 55 28.04 -4.83 -33.57
C PRO A 55 27.31 -5.97 -32.84
N TYR A 56 27.19 -5.89 -31.52
CA TYR A 56 26.49 -6.87 -30.68
C TYR A 56 25.00 -6.60 -30.51
N LYS A 57 24.46 -5.46 -31.00
CA LYS A 57 23.05 -5.09 -30.78
C LYS A 57 22.09 -6.18 -31.27
N ALA A 58 22.30 -6.67 -32.49
CA ALA A 58 21.42 -7.68 -33.09
C ALA A 58 21.46 -9.02 -32.34
N GLN A 59 22.61 -9.40 -31.78
CA GLN A 59 22.75 -10.61 -30.99
C GLN A 59 22.08 -10.45 -29.62
N LEU A 60 22.26 -9.30 -28.99
CA LEU A 60 21.63 -8.99 -27.71
C LEU A 60 20.10 -8.95 -27.83
N ASP A 61 19.55 -8.29 -28.86
CA ASP A 61 18.11 -8.23 -29.11
C ASP A 61 17.50 -9.64 -29.24
N ARG A 62 18.19 -10.55 -29.95
CA ARG A 62 17.76 -11.97 -30.06
C ARG A 62 17.78 -12.70 -28.73
N LEU A 63 18.81 -12.49 -27.92
CA LEU A 63 18.91 -13.11 -26.59
C LEU A 63 17.82 -12.58 -25.65
N ILE A 64 17.53 -11.28 -25.68
CA ILE A 64 16.47 -10.67 -24.88
C ILE A 64 15.13 -11.30 -25.24
N VAL A 65 14.81 -11.40 -26.54
CA VAL A 65 13.56 -12.04 -26.99
C VAL A 65 13.52 -13.50 -26.56
N ALA A 66 14.61 -14.26 -26.73
CA ALA A 66 14.66 -15.66 -26.31
C ALA A 66 14.45 -15.83 -24.79
N ILE A 67 14.99 -14.94 -23.96
CA ILE A 67 14.80 -14.94 -22.50
C ILE A 67 13.35 -14.61 -22.13
N MET A 68 12.72 -13.67 -22.85
CA MET A 68 11.32 -13.31 -22.66
C MET A 68 10.40 -14.46 -23.08
N GLU A 69 10.61 -15.06 -24.25
CA GLU A 69 9.83 -16.19 -24.77
C GLU A 69 9.96 -17.44 -23.90
N ALA A 70 11.14 -17.65 -23.29
CA ALA A 70 11.35 -18.71 -22.32
C ALA A 70 10.63 -18.47 -20.97
N GLY A 71 10.00 -17.30 -20.76
CA GLY A 71 9.33 -16.94 -19.51
C GLY A 71 10.29 -16.67 -18.34
N LEU A 72 11.60 -16.63 -18.61
CA LEU A 72 12.63 -16.54 -17.59
C LEU A 72 12.59 -15.18 -16.88
N TYR A 73 12.23 -14.13 -17.62
CA TYR A 73 12.00 -12.80 -17.07
C TYR A 73 10.88 -12.80 -16.03
N ASP A 74 9.73 -13.41 -16.33
CA ASP A 74 8.60 -13.45 -15.41
C ASP A 74 8.94 -14.26 -14.15
N GLN A 75 9.60 -15.40 -14.32
CA GLN A 75 10.09 -16.22 -13.20
C GLN A 75 11.04 -15.43 -12.29
N TRP A 76 12.02 -14.72 -12.86
CA TRP A 76 12.95 -13.90 -12.07
C TRP A 76 12.23 -12.76 -11.35
N THR A 77 11.27 -12.09 -11.98
CA THR A 77 10.52 -11.02 -11.31
C THR A 77 9.65 -11.55 -10.16
N ALA A 78 9.02 -12.71 -10.34
CA ALA A 78 8.24 -13.37 -9.29
C ALA A 78 9.13 -13.79 -8.11
N GLU A 79 10.30 -14.36 -8.39
CA GLU A 79 11.26 -14.77 -7.37
C GLU A 79 11.81 -13.56 -6.61
N LEU A 80 12.13 -12.47 -7.32
CA LEU A 80 12.56 -11.22 -6.69
C LEU A 80 11.49 -10.68 -5.73
N MET A 81 10.22 -10.61 -6.15
CA MET A 81 9.13 -10.17 -5.27
C MET A 81 8.96 -11.07 -4.05
N ARG A 82 9.07 -12.39 -4.24
CA ARG A 82 9.03 -13.38 -3.15
C ARG A 82 10.15 -13.16 -2.15
N GLU A 83 11.37 -12.96 -2.64
CA GLU A 83 12.54 -12.72 -1.80
C GLU A 83 12.41 -11.40 -1.03
N THR A 84 11.97 -10.32 -1.67
CA THR A 84 11.74 -9.03 -1.02
C THR A 84 10.74 -9.14 0.11
N LYS A 85 9.62 -9.84 -0.12
CA LYS A 85 8.61 -10.08 0.93
C LYS A 85 9.22 -10.78 2.14
N LEU A 86 10.00 -11.83 1.91
CA LEU A 86 10.65 -12.60 2.97
C LEU A 86 11.72 -11.78 3.71
N ARG A 87 12.51 -10.97 2.98
CA ARG A 87 13.52 -10.09 3.58
C ARG A 87 12.88 -9.00 4.44
N SER A 88 11.81 -8.39 3.97
CA SER A 88 11.04 -7.39 4.73
C SER A 88 10.50 -7.99 6.02
N GLN A 89 9.85 -9.16 5.95
CA GLN A 89 9.34 -9.86 7.13
C GLN A 89 10.45 -10.21 8.13
N ARG A 90 11.63 -10.66 7.67
CA ARG A 90 12.78 -10.94 8.54
C ARG A 90 13.31 -9.69 9.23
N ARG A 91 13.43 -8.57 8.51
CA ARG A 91 13.87 -7.29 9.07
C ARG A 91 12.93 -6.82 10.16
N GLN A 92 11.62 -6.91 9.93
CA GLN A 92 10.63 -6.46 10.91
C GLN A 92 10.69 -7.30 12.19
N ARG A 93 10.75 -8.64 12.07
CA ARG A 93 10.92 -9.53 13.22
C ARG A 93 12.17 -9.23 14.05
N GLN A 94 13.27 -8.87 13.38
CA GLN A 94 14.50 -8.45 14.06
C GLN A 94 14.36 -7.09 14.76
N SER A 95 13.64 -6.14 14.17
CA SER A 95 13.35 -4.84 14.78
C SER A 95 12.45 -4.96 16.02
N TYR A 96 11.48 -5.88 16.03
CA TYR A 96 10.67 -6.14 17.22
C TYR A 96 11.46 -6.87 18.32
N ALA A 97 12.31 -7.83 17.95
CA ALA A 97 13.14 -8.55 18.93
C ALA A 97 14.25 -7.69 19.57
N GLY A 98 14.76 -6.68 18.86
CA GLY A 98 15.77 -5.74 19.38
C GLY A 98 15.22 -4.45 20.00
N GLY A 99 13.90 -4.20 19.91
CA GLY A 99 13.28 -2.91 20.22
C GLY A 99 12.83 -2.69 21.67
N HIS A 100 12.98 -3.67 22.57
CA HIS A 100 12.44 -3.55 23.93
C HIS A 100 13.18 -2.58 24.86
N GLU A 101 14.31 -1.98 24.44
CA GLU A 101 15.05 -0.98 25.23
C GLU A 101 15.00 0.46 24.67
N GLY A 102 14.27 0.73 23.58
CA GLY A 102 14.29 2.04 22.90
C GLY A 102 12.94 2.71 22.65
N GLN A 103 11.84 2.19 23.21
CA GLN A 103 10.48 2.58 22.80
C GLN A 103 9.81 3.59 23.75
N VAL A 104 10.45 4.75 23.95
CA VAL A 104 9.77 5.96 24.48
C VAL A 104 9.65 7.07 23.43
N GLU A 105 10.28 6.95 22.25
CA GLU A 105 10.35 8.08 21.31
C GLU A 105 9.85 7.79 19.89
N GLN A 106 8.91 6.86 19.71
CA GLN A 106 8.20 6.68 18.42
C GLN A 106 6.69 6.38 18.56
N THR A 107 6.08 6.65 19.70
CA THR A 107 4.61 6.69 19.91
C THR A 107 3.97 7.99 19.38
N ALA A 108 4.43 8.48 18.22
CA ALA A 108 3.87 9.68 17.58
C ALA A 108 3.46 9.49 16.11
N ARG A 109 3.51 8.26 15.56
CA ARG A 109 3.17 8.07 14.12
C ARG A 109 2.55 6.72 13.75
N LYS A 110 1.84 6.09 14.68
CA LYS A 110 1.03 4.88 14.43
C LYS A 110 -0.25 4.92 15.26
N GLU A 111 -1.04 5.96 15.08
CA GLU A 111 -2.47 5.90 15.32
C GLU A 111 -3.14 6.12 13.96
N ASP A 112 -3.56 5.02 13.34
CA ASP A 112 -4.67 4.96 12.38
C ASP A 112 -4.79 3.48 11.99
N TYR A 113 -6.01 2.95 12.02
CA TYR A 113 -6.39 1.53 11.83
C TYR A 113 -6.51 0.67 13.10
N LEU A 114 -7.37 1.13 14.01
CA LEU A 114 -8.49 0.26 14.36
C LEU A 114 -9.73 0.88 13.71
N PRO A 115 -10.58 0.13 12.98
CA PRO A 115 -11.93 0.59 12.76
C PRO A 115 -12.66 0.41 14.10
N THR A 116 -12.30 1.24 15.07
CA THR A 116 -13.15 1.50 16.22
C THR A 116 -14.48 1.89 15.61
N LEU A 117 -15.49 1.03 15.80
CA LEU A 117 -16.85 1.23 15.36
C LEU A 117 -17.32 2.51 16.06
N THR A 118 -17.04 3.63 15.41
CA THR A 118 -16.98 4.92 16.06
C THR A 118 -18.40 5.34 16.27
N ILE A 119 -18.67 6.00 17.40
CA ILE A 119 -19.98 6.56 17.78
C ILE A 119 -20.63 7.36 16.62
N ASN A 120 -19.82 7.84 15.68
CA ASN A 120 -20.25 8.46 14.43
C ASN A 120 -21.20 7.59 13.60
N HIS A 121 -21.09 6.26 13.61
CA HIS A 121 -21.97 5.37 12.85
C HIS A 121 -23.34 5.18 13.53
N THR A 122 -23.43 5.26 14.87
CA THR A 122 -24.68 5.13 15.63
C THR A 122 -25.37 6.47 15.92
N GLN A 123 -24.75 7.59 15.53
CA GLN A 123 -25.25 8.94 15.75
C GLN A 123 -26.67 9.16 15.19
N GLY A 124 -26.98 8.59 14.03
CA GLY A 124 -28.32 8.68 13.43
C GLY A 124 -29.43 8.09 14.31
N ALA A 125 -29.16 6.94 14.95
CA ALA A 125 -30.13 6.28 15.83
C ALA A 125 -30.39 7.11 17.11
N PHE A 126 -29.34 7.70 17.68
CA PHE A 126 -29.48 8.58 18.85
C PHE A 126 -30.25 9.87 18.54
N ILE A 127 -30.05 10.46 17.36
CA ILE A 127 -30.80 11.65 16.92
C ILE A 127 -32.29 11.32 16.79
N LEU A 128 -32.64 10.21 16.15
CA LEU A 128 -34.04 9.78 16.00
C LEU A 128 -34.70 9.50 17.36
N LEU A 129 -33.97 8.86 18.29
CA LEU A 129 -34.47 8.58 19.62
C LEU A 129 -34.75 9.86 20.41
N MET A 130 -33.81 10.80 20.42
CA MET A 130 -33.98 12.08 21.10
C MET A 130 -35.12 12.91 20.51
N LEU A 131 -35.23 12.95 19.18
CA LEU A 131 -36.29 13.68 18.50
C LEU A 131 -37.68 13.08 18.81
N GLY A 132 -37.79 11.76 18.80
CA GLY A 132 -39.02 11.07 19.20
C GLY A 132 -39.39 11.33 20.66
N LEU A 133 -38.40 11.36 21.56
CA LEU A 133 -38.61 11.65 22.98
C LEU A 133 -39.16 13.08 23.18
N VAL A 134 -38.55 14.08 22.53
CA VAL A 134 -38.99 15.48 22.60
C VAL A 134 -40.39 15.65 22.02
N PHE A 135 -40.70 14.98 20.91
CA PHE A 135 -42.03 15.06 20.31
C PHE A 135 -43.10 14.48 21.25
N ASN A 136 -42.82 13.34 21.87
CA ASN A 136 -43.74 12.69 22.79
C ASN A 136 -43.97 13.53 24.06
N THR A 137 -42.91 14.13 24.63
CA THR A 137 -43.06 15.01 25.80
C THR A 137 -43.86 16.27 25.46
N LEU A 138 -43.65 16.87 24.29
CA LEU A 138 -44.44 18.03 23.85
C LEU A 138 -45.92 17.70 23.68
N VAL A 139 -46.24 16.57 23.05
CA VAL A 139 -47.63 16.11 22.88
C VAL A 139 -48.27 15.89 24.25
N PHE A 140 -47.59 15.17 25.15
CA PHE A 140 -48.09 14.92 26.51
C PHE A 140 -48.30 16.22 27.30
N SER A 141 -47.35 17.16 27.26
CA SER A 141 -47.48 18.47 27.89
C SER A 141 -48.66 19.27 27.33
N SER A 142 -48.86 19.25 26.01
CA SER A 142 -49.98 19.95 25.37
C SER A 142 -51.33 19.35 25.76
N GLU A 143 -51.41 18.04 25.91
CA GLU A 143 -52.62 17.35 26.34
C GLU A 143 -52.97 17.69 27.79
N MET A 144 -51.97 17.72 28.68
CA MET A 144 -52.16 18.11 30.09
C MET A 144 -52.62 19.56 30.24
N LEU A 145 -52.06 20.49 29.45
CA LEU A 145 -52.46 21.88 29.43
C LEU A 145 -53.87 22.10 28.87
N CYS A 146 -54.30 21.30 27.90
CA CYS A 146 -55.63 21.41 27.28
C CYS A 146 -56.73 20.72 28.10
N LYS A 147 -56.37 19.73 28.92
CA LYS A 147 -57.29 19.03 29.83
C LYS A 147 -57.48 19.71 31.19
N THR A 148 -56.62 20.66 31.55
CA THR A 148 -56.73 21.46 32.77
C THR A 148 -57.54 22.72 32.49
#